data_AF-A0A252CFA5-F1
#
_entry.id   AF-A0A252CFA5-F1
#
_cell.length_a   1.000
_cell.length_b   1.000
_cell.length_c   1.000
_cell.angle_alpha   90.00
_cell.angle_beta   90.00
_cell.angle_gamma   90.00
#
_symmetry.space_group_name_H-M   'P 1'
#
loop_
_entity.id
_entity.type
_entity.pdbx_description
1 polymer ?
#
loop_
_entity_poly.entity_id
_entity_poly.type
_entity_poly.pdbx_seq_one_letter_code
_entity_poly.pdbx_strand_id
1 'polypeptide(L)' 'MTQCSKIKYTKMGALFALVEAQKEHNAYRPIRSYRCSECHLYHLTSKQHFGFQKEMGTLAEGGVA' A
#
# COMPACT_ATOMS: atom_id res chain seq x y z
N MET A 1 -0.35 -21.26 -0.67
CA MET A 1 -1.09 -20.00 -0.38
C MET A 1 -0.10 -19.01 0.19
N THR A 2 0.32 -18.00 -0.56
CA THR A 2 1.27 -16.99 -0.04
C THR A 2 0.58 -16.21 1.07
N GLN A 3 1.00 -16.44 2.30
CA GLN A 3 0.37 -15.86 3.47
C GLN A 3 0.81 -14.40 3.54
N CYS A 4 0.01 -13.51 2.95
CA CYS A 4 0.26 -12.07 3.03
C CYS A 4 0.50 -11.67 4.50
N SER A 5 1.70 -11.18 4.80
CA SER A 5 2.19 -10.86 6.15
C SER A 5 1.78 -9.46 6.62
N LYS A 6 1.17 -8.66 5.75
CA LYS A 6 0.71 -7.29 6.05
C LYS A 6 -0.57 -7.32 6.87
N ILE A 7 -0.80 -6.27 7.66
CA ILE A 7 -2.05 -6.08 8.41
C ILE A 7 -3.23 -6.02 7.44
N LYS A 8 -4.21 -6.89 7.65
CA LYS A 8 -5.36 -7.08 6.77
C LYS A 8 -6.57 -6.32 7.30
N TYR A 9 -7.26 -5.65 6.40
CA TYR A 9 -8.49 -4.94 6.73
C TYR A 9 -9.63 -5.35 5.78
N THR A 10 -10.85 -5.27 6.30
CA THR A 10 -12.05 -5.16 5.45
C THR A 10 -12.07 -3.78 4.78
N LYS A 11 -12.94 -3.58 3.78
CA LYS A 11 -13.06 -2.28 3.10
C LYS A 11 -13.34 -1.14 4.09
N MET A 12 -14.29 -1.35 5.01
CA MET A 12 -14.62 -0.37 6.04
C MET A 12 -13.49 -0.22 7.06
N GLY A 13 -12.89 -1.32 7.52
CA GLY A 13 -11.75 -1.27 8.46
C GLY A 13 -10.56 -0.50 7.90
N ALA A 14 -10.29 -0.62 6.59
CA ALA A 14 -9.24 0.14 5.92
C ALA A 14 -9.56 1.64 5.85
N LEU A 15 -10.83 2.02 5.67
CA LEU A 15 -11.23 3.43 5.69
C LEU A 15 -11.03 4.04 7.07
N PHE A 16 -11.48 3.36 8.14
CA PHE A 16 -11.28 3.83 9.51
C PHE A 16 -9.78 3.94 9.85
N ALA A 17 -9.00 2.90 9.57
CA ALA A 17 -7.56 2.90 9.84
C ALA A 17 -6.81 3.96 9.02
N LEU A 18 -7.25 4.22 7.78
CA LEU A 18 -6.69 5.27 6.93
C LEU A 18 -6.91 6.66 7.52
N VAL A 19 -8.14 6.95 7.98
CA VAL A 19 -8.48 8.24 8.58
C VAL A 19 -7.68 8.48 9.85
N GLU A 20 -7.59 7.48 10.74
CA GLU A 20 -6.78 7.60 11.96
C GLU A 20 -5.30 7.79 11.64
N ALA A 21 -4.74 7.01 10.72
CA ALA A 21 -3.34 7.14 10.32
C ALA A 21 -3.04 8.49 9.64
N GLN A 22 -4.00 9.07 8.91
CA GLN A 22 -3.87 10.40 8.35
C GLN A 22 -3.88 11.48 9.44
N LYS A 23 -4.73 11.37 10.47
CA LYS A 23 -4.68 12.33 11.59
C LYS A 23 -3.29 12.40 12.24
N GLU A 24 -2.61 11.26 12.35
CA GLU A 24 -1.31 11.16 13.02
C GLU A 24 -0.12 11.53 12.11
N HIS A 25 -0.19 11.23 10.80
CA HIS A 25 0.99 11.26 9.93
C HIS A 25 0.82 11.99 8.59
N ASN A 26 -0.31 12.65 8.34
CA ASN A 26 -0.60 13.27 7.03
C ASN A 26 0.36 14.41 6.65
N ALA A 27 0.99 15.08 7.62
CA ALA A 27 1.98 16.13 7.36
C ALA A 27 3.29 15.61 6.74
N TYR A 28 3.64 14.35 6.99
CA TYR A 28 4.91 13.77 6.52
C TYR A 28 4.76 13.08 5.17
N ARG A 29 3.71 12.24 5.02
CA ARG A 29 3.50 11.44 3.81
C ARG A 29 2.05 10.98 3.70
N PRO A 30 1.39 11.16 2.54
CA PRO A 30 0.00 10.73 2.39
C PRO A 30 -0.09 9.21 2.46
N ILE A 31 -0.85 8.72 3.44
CA ILE A 31 -1.19 7.30 3.57
C ILE A 31 -2.39 7.02 2.67
N ARG A 32 -2.40 5.83 2.04
CA ARG A 32 -3.44 5.36 1.11
C ARG A 32 -3.80 3.91 1.41
N SER A 33 -5.01 3.50 1.04
CA SER A 33 -5.42 2.09 1.07
C SER A 33 -5.37 1.48 -0.33
N TYR A 34 -5.08 0.19 -0.42
CA TYR A 34 -5.16 -0.58 -1.67
C TYR A 34 -5.65 -2.02 -1.39
N ARG A 35 -6.22 -2.66 -2.41
CA ARG A 35 -6.60 -4.07 -2.35
C ARG A 35 -5.44 -4.94 -2.82
N CYS A 36 -5.01 -5.88 -1.99
CA CYS A 36 -3.95 -6.83 -2.34
C CYS A 36 -4.46 -7.91 -3.29
N SER A 37 -3.70 -8.21 -4.34
CA SER A 37 -4.03 -9.25 -5.32
C SER A 37 -3.84 -10.67 -4.77
N GLU A 38 -2.98 -10.86 -3.76
CA GLU A 38 -2.69 -12.19 -3.20
C GLU A 38 -3.73 -12.63 -2.17
N CYS A 39 -4.09 -11.75 -1.23
CA CYS A 39 -5.01 -12.10 -0.14
C CYS A 39 -6.41 -11.49 -0.30
N HIS A 40 -6.64 -10.72 -1.37
CA HIS A 40 -7.90 -10.06 -1.71
C HIS A 40 -8.47 -9.10 -0.65
N LEU A 41 -7.69 -8.77 0.38
CA LEU A 41 -8.02 -7.86 1.48
C LEU A 41 -7.36 -6.49 1.28
N TYR A 42 -7.77 -5.52 2.10
CA TYR A 42 -7.24 -4.15 2.04
C TYR A 42 -6.05 -4.00 2.97
N HIS A 43 -5.08 -3.18 2.54
CA HIS A 43 -3.90 -2.80 3.31
C HIS A 43 -3.65 -1.31 3.17
N LEU A 44 -2.89 -0.75 4.12
CA LEU A 44 -2.42 0.62 4.08
C LEU A 44 -1.00 0.69 3.53
N THR A 45 -0.67 1.79 2.86
CA THR A 45 0.68 2.09 2.41
C THR A 45 0.91 3.60 2.37
N SER A 46 2.13 4.01 2.69
CA SER A 46 2.60 5.38 2.49
C SER A 46 3.49 5.50 1.25
N LYS A 47 3.71 4.39 0.51
CA LYS A 47 4.55 4.41 -0.70
C LYS A 47 3.88 5.25 -1.79
N GLN A 48 4.55 6.32 -2.23
CA GLN A 48 4.05 7.22 -3.29
C GLN A 48 3.78 6.50 -4.61
N HIS A 49 4.59 5.49 -4.96
CA HIS A 49 4.51 4.74 -6.22
C HIS A 49 3.87 3.35 -6.10
N PHE A 50 3.05 3.12 -5.07
CA PHE A 50 2.36 1.83 -4.97
C PHE A 50 1.38 1.67 -6.14
N GLY A 51 1.72 0.82 -7.11
CA GLY A 51 0.99 0.64 -8.37
C GLY A 51 1.66 1.23 -9.62
N PHE A 52 2.71 2.05 -9.47
CA PHE A 52 3.34 2.77 -10.60
C PHE A 52 4.23 1.88 -11.50
N GLN A 53 4.64 0.70 -11.01
CA GLN A 53 5.45 -0.24 -11.80
C GLN A 53 4.65 -1.08 -12.82
N LYS A 54 3.32 -0.95 -12.89
CA LYS A 54 2.51 -1.71 -13.87
C LYS A 54 2.13 -0.95 -15.13
N GLU A 55 2.26 0.37 -15.16
CA GLU A 55 1.86 1.20 -16.32
C GLU A 55 3.03 1.77 -17.12
N MET A 56 4.26 1.66 -16.59
CA MET A 56 5.48 1.96 -17.35
C MET A 56 6.23 0.65 -17.53
N GLY A 57 6.07 0.05 -18.71
CA GLY A 57 6.98 -1.00 -19.16
C GLY A 57 8.42 -0.51 -19.00
N THR A 58 9.27 -1.40 -18.48
CA THR A 58 10.73 -1.24 -18.40
C THR A 58 11.23 -0.01 -17.62
N LEU A 59 11.48 -0.19 -16.31
CA LEU A 59 12.73 0.31 -15.76
C LEU A 59 13.46 -0.88 -15.16
N ALA A 60 14.58 -1.17 -15.81
CA ALA A 60 15.41 -2.34 -15.63
C ALA A 60 15.95 -2.46 -14.21
N GLU A 61 16.28 -3.72 -13.90
CA GLU A 61 17.20 -4.09 -12.84
C GLU A 61 18.44 -3.20 -12.82
N GLY A 62 18.88 -2.85 -11.62
CA GLY A 62 20.12 -2.17 -11.32
C GLY A 62 20.07 -1.82 -9.83
N GLY A 63 20.65 -2.60 -8.92
CA GLY A 63 22.03 -3.06 -8.98
C GLY A 63 22.89 -2.02 -8.26
N VAL A 64 23.21 -2.33 -7.00
CA VAL A 64 24.40 -1.94 -6.21
C VAL A 64 25.09 -0.60 -6.52
N ALA A 65 25.13 0.28 -5.52
CA ALA A 65 26.34 0.97 -5.05
C ALA A 65 26.12 1.43 -3.61
#